data_AF-A0A0J6ER88-F1
#
_entry.id   AF-A0A0J6ER88-F1
#
_cell.length_a   1.000
_cell.length_b   1.000
_cell.length_c   1.000
_cell.angle_alpha   90.00
_cell.angle_beta   90.00
_cell.angle_gamma   90.00
#
_symmetry.space_group_name_H-M   'P 1'
#
loop_
_entity.id
_entity.type
_entity.pdbx_description
1 polymer ?
#
loop_
_entity_poly.entity_id
_entity_poly.type
_entity_poly.pdbx_seq_one_letter_code
_entity_poly.pdbx_strand_id
1 'polypeptide(L)'
;MTNDTDFFAKRINSAIIVASLLGPFAWLCMLIILTVLTTQEHMPIKIFMDCVLQISFFFLVIPLCLHIYRKKVLLKKHPHLAKKKRQR
;
A
#
# COMPACT_ATOMS: atom_id res chain seq x y z
N MET A 1 -31.01 2.52 -5.90
CA MET A 1 -30.10 2.47 -4.73
C MET A 1 -28.80 1.72 -5.02
N THR A 2 -28.33 1.70 -6.28
CA THR A 2 -27.15 0.96 -6.76
C THR A 2 -25.95 1.88 -7.06
N ASN A 3 -26.18 3.19 -7.22
CA ASN A 3 -25.15 4.15 -7.60
C ASN A 3 -24.13 4.42 -6.48
N ASP A 4 -24.55 4.43 -5.22
CA ASP A 4 -23.65 4.75 -4.11
C ASP A 4 -22.64 3.63 -3.86
N THR A 5 -23.09 2.36 -3.87
CA THR A 5 -22.22 1.20 -3.68
C THR A 5 -21.14 1.09 -4.77
N ASP A 6 -21.48 1.38 -6.03
CA ASP A 6 -20.52 1.37 -7.13
C ASP A 6 -19.58 2.60 -7.08
N PHE A 7 -20.06 3.75 -6.61
CA PHE A 7 -19.22 4.93 -6.40
C PHE A 7 -18.16 4.68 -5.30
N PHE A 8 -18.58 4.11 -4.16
CA PHE A 8 -17.67 3.73 -3.08
C PHE A 8 -16.67 2.66 -3.54
N ALA A 9 -17.12 1.61 -4.23
CA ALA A 9 -16.24 0.56 -4.74
C ALA A 9 -15.18 1.11 -5.72
N LYS A 10 -15.54 2.09 -6.56
CA LYS A 10 -14.61 2.76 -7.48
C LYS A 10 -13.57 3.62 -6.75
N ARG A 11 -13.99 4.38 -5.72
CA ARG A 11 -13.07 5.16 -4.87
C ARG A 11 -12.09 4.26 -4.11
N ILE A 12 -12.59 3.19 -3.50
CA ILE A 12 -11.78 2.20 -2.78
C ILE A 12 -10.78 1.55 -3.74
N ASN A 13 -11.21 1.14 -4.94
CA ASN A 13 -10.31 0.59 -5.95
C ASN A 13 -9.18 1.57 -6.34
N SER A 14 -9.50 2.85 -6.52
CA SER A 14 -8.49 3.89 -6.81
C SER A 14 -7.53 4.08 -5.63
N ALA A 15 -8.05 4.16 -4.41
CA ALA A 15 -7.22 4.30 -3.21
C ALA A 15 -6.28 3.11 -3.02
N ILE A 16 -6.74 1.89 -3.26
CA ILE A 16 -5.88 0.69 -3.17
C ILE A 16 -4.79 0.71 -4.23
N ILE A 17 -5.07 1.14 -5.47
CA ILE A 17 -4.05 1.28 -6.52
C ILE A 17 -2.98 2.29 -6.09
N VAL A 18 -3.43 3.46 -5.64
CA VAL A 18 -2.55 4.54 -5.18
C VAL A 18 -1.69 4.07 -4.00
N ALA A 19 -2.31 3.44 -3.00
CA ALA A 19 -1.60 2.89 -1.83
C ALA A 19 -0.63 1.77 -2.19
N SER A 20 -0.96 0.91 -3.17
CA SER A 20 -0.06 -0.15 -3.64
C SER A 20 1.18 0.40 -4.34
N LEU A 21 1.09 1.58 -4.95
CA LEU A 21 2.21 2.23 -5.65
C LEU A 21 3.03 3.12 -4.71
N LEU A 22 2.35 3.92 -3.89
CA LEU A 22 2.98 4.81 -2.91
C LEU A 22 3.57 4.07 -1.72
N GLY A 23 3.04 2.91 -1.33
CA GLY A 23 3.55 2.13 -0.21
C GLY A 23 5.03 1.76 -0.39
N PRO A 24 5.41 1.02 -1.44
CA PRO A 24 6.81 0.67 -1.70
C PRO A 24 7.74 1.88 -1.90
N PHE A 25 7.23 2.95 -2.52
CA PHE A 25 8.00 4.18 -2.70
C PHE A 25 8.27 4.88 -1.35
N ALA A 26 7.24 5.07 -0.53
CA ALA A 26 7.36 5.65 0.80
C ALA A 26 8.23 4.78 1.72
N TRP A 27 8.12 3.45 1.59
CA TRP A 27 8.98 2.50 2.30
C TRP A 27 10.46 2.76 2.00
N LEU A 28 10.82 2.87 0.70
CA LEU A 28 12.19 3.18 0.29
C LEU A 28 12.67 4.52 0.84
N CYS A 29 11.86 5.57 0.75
CA CYS A 29 12.21 6.89 1.30
C CYS A 29 12.47 6.84 2.81
N MET A 30 11.58 6.18 3.57
CA MET A 30 11.72 6.03 5.02
C MET A 30 12.94 5.21 5.40
N LEU A 31 13.29 4.19 4.62
CA LEU A 31 14.45 3.34 4.86
C LEU A 31 15.76 4.12 4.64
N ILE A 32 15.82 4.98 3.62
CA ILE A 32 16.96 5.90 3.40
C ILE A 32 17.12 6.85 4.58
N ILE A 33 16.03 7.51 5.01
CA ILE A 33 16.06 8.43 6.15
C ILE A 33 16.53 7.71 7.42
N LEU A 34 15.99 6.52 7.70
CA LEU A 34 16.36 5.72 8.86
C LEU A 34 17.83 5.30 8.82
N THR A 35 18.34 4.96 7.63
CA THR A 35 19.75 4.59 7.44
C THR A 35 20.66 5.78 7.76
N VAL A 36 20.35 6.96 7.22
CA VAL A 36 21.10 8.19 7.51
C VAL A 36 21.04 8.53 9.00
N LEU A 37 19.86 8.47 9.63
CA LEU A 37 19.71 8.72 11.06
C LEU A 37 20.55 7.74 11.89
N THR A 38 20.56 6.47 11.51
CA THR A 38 21.30 5.41 12.22
C THR A 38 22.80 5.63 12.15
N THR A 39 23.30 6.09 11.00
CA THR A 39 24.72 6.42 10.83
C THR A 39 25.15 7.68 11.59
N GLN A 40 24.26 8.66 11.74
CA GLN A 40 24.57 9.92 12.44
C GLN A 40 24.47 9.77 13.97
N GLU A 41 23.47 9.05 14.45
CA GLU A 41 23.16 8.89 15.89
C GLU A 41 23.80 7.63 16.51
N HIS A 42 24.59 6.86 15.75
CA HIS A 42 25.17 5.58 16.20
C HIS A 42 24.14 4.65 16.86
N MET A 43 22.96 4.54 16.26
CA MET A 43 21.86 3.76 16.85
C MET A 43 22.23 2.28 16.98
N PRO A 44 21.84 1.60 18.08
CA PRO A 44 22.07 0.18 18.23
C PRO A 44 21.27 -0.61 17.19
N ILE A 45 21.90 -1.60 16.58
CA ILE A 45 21.38 -2.41 15.47
C ILE A 45 19.99 -3.00 15.78
N LYS A 46 19.73 -3.37 17.04
CA LYS A 46 18.43 -3.89 17.47
C LYS A 46 17.29 -2.90 17.23
N ILE A 47 17.48 -1.63 17.60
CA ILE A 47 16.49 -0.56 17.41
C ILE A 47 16.28 -0.29 15.92
N PHE A 48 17.37 -0.27 15.15
CA PHE A 48 17.28 -0.15 13.69
C PHE A 48 16.43 -1.26 13.07
N MET A 49 16.67 -2.51 13.44
CA MET A 49 15.91 -3.66 12.94
C MET A 49 14.43 -3.59 13.32
N ASP A 50 14.10 -3.20 14.57
CA ASP A 50 12.71 -3.02 15.00
C ASP A 50 12.00 -1.93 14.20
N CYS A 51 12.66 -0.80 13.95
CA CYS A 51 12.12 0.29 13.12
C CYS A 51 11.92 -0.16 11.66
N VAL A 52 12.89 -0.85 11.06
CA VAL A 52 12.77 -1.41 9.70
C VAL A 52 11.58 -2.37 9.62
N LEU A 53 11.40 -3.23 10.62
CA LEU A 53 10.29 -4.19 10.67
C LEU A 53 8.94 -3.46 10.70
N GLN A 54 8.79 -2.46 11.58
CA GLN A 54 7.56 -1.67 11.69
C GLN A 54 7.25 -0.93 10.38
N ILE A 55 8.23 -0.21 9.81
CA ILE A 55 8.06 0.51 8.55
C ILE A 55 7.71 -0.46 7.41
N SER A 56 8.36 -1.61 7.34
CA SER A 56 8.06 -2.65 6.34
C SER A 56 6.63 -3.19 6.50
N PHE A 57 6.18 -3.43 7.72
CA PHE A 57 4.82 -3.89 7.96
C PHE A 57 3.78 -2.87 7.46
N PHE A 58 3.96 -1.60 7.79
CA PHE A 58 3.00 -0.56 7.40
C PHE A 58 3.02 -0.23 5.90
N PHE A 59 4.20 -0.15 5.28
CA PHE A 59 4.34 0.35 3.92
C PHE A 59 4.45 -0.75 2.84
N LEU A 60 4.66 -2.01 3.23
CA LEU A 60 4.66 -3.14 2.30
C LEU A 60 3.52 -4.11 2.60
N VAL A 61 3.41 -4.60 3.84
CA VAL A 61 2.44 -5.67 4.17
C VAL A 61 1.00 -5.17 4.05
N ILE A 62 0.66 -4.01 4.62
CA ILE A 62 -0.70 -3.46 4.53
C ILE A 62 -1.10 -3.17 3.06
N PRO A 63 -0.29 -2.46 2.24
CA PRO A 63 -0.61 -2.26 0.83
C PRO A 63 -0.73 -3.56 0.05
N LEU A 64 0.10 -4.56 0.35
CA LEU A 64 0.03 -5.88 -0.28
C LEU A 64 -1.28 -6.60 0.09
N CYS A 65 -1.68 -6.58 1.36
CA CYS A 65 -2.95 -7.13 1.83
C CYS A 65 -4.15 -6.45 1.14
N LEU A 66 -4.12 -5.11 1.03
CA LEU A 66 -5.15 -4.35 0.30
C LEU A 66 -5.16 -4.71 -1.19
N HIS A 67 -4.00 -4.92 -1.80
CA HIS A 67 -3.88 -5.35 -3.19
C HIS A 67 -4.48 -6.74 -3.42
N ILE A 68 -4.20 -7.68 -2.52
CA ILE A 68 -4.77 -9.03 -2.55
C ILE A 68 -6.29 -8.97 -2.35
N TYR A 69 -6.76 -8.19 -1.37
CA TYR A 69 -8.20 -7.99 -1.13
C TYR A 69 -8.90 -7.45 -2.38
N ARG A 70 -8.30 -6.45 -3.04
CA ARG A 70 -8.82 -5.91 -4.30
C ARG A 70 -8.97 -7.00 -5.36
N LYS A 71 -7.93 -7.83 -5.56
CA LYS A 71 -7.93 -8.88 -6.59
C LYS A 71 -8.90 -10.02 -6.27
N LYS A 72 -8.94 -10.48 -5.01
CA LYS A 72 -9.73 -11.67 -4.61
C LYS A 72 -11.19 -11.36 -4.27
N VAL A 73 -11.48 -10.21 -3.67
CA VAL A 73 -12.82 -9.87 -3.16
C VAL A 73 -13.46 -8.78 -4.00
N LEU A 74 -12.81 -7.63 -4.14
CA LEU A 74 -13.43 -6.45 -4.76
C LEU A 74 -13.71 -6.66 -6.25
N LEU A 75 -12.75 -7.17 -7.02
CA LEU A 75 -12.92 -7.45 -8.45
C LEU A 75 -13.85 -8.64 -8.72
N LYS A 76 -13.98 -9.57 -7.77
CA LYS A 76 -14.94 -10.70 -7.87
C LYS A 76 -16.37 -10.22 -7.67
N LYS A 77 -16.61 -9.26 -6.76
CA LYS A 77 -17.92 -8.65 -6.53
C LYS A 77 -18.30 -7.60 -7.58
N HIS A 78 -17.34 -6.82 -8.09
CA HIS A 78 -17.57 -5.74 -9.07
C HIS A 78 -16.66 -5.91 -10.31
N PRO A 79 -16.96 -6.87 -11.21
CA PRO A 79 -16.11 -7.18 -12.37
C PRO A 79 -15.99 -6.02 -13.38
N HIS A 80 -16.95 -5.09 -13.40
CA HIS A 80 -16.91 -3.91 -14.24
C HIS A 80 -15.76 -2.93 -13.89
N LEU A 81 -15.25 -2.98 -12.64
CA LEU A 81 -14.10 -2.17 -12.20
C LEU A 81 -12.77 -2.64 -12.84
N ALA A 82 -12.68 -3.90 -13.28
CA ALA A 82 -11.54 -4.41 -14.03
C ALA A 82 -11.56 -3.97 -15.50
N LYS A 83 -12.75 -3.97 -16.12
CA LYS A 83 -12.91 -3.70 -17.57
C LYS A 83 -12.62 -2.25 -17.97
N LYS A 84 -12.85 -1.28 -17.08
CA LYS A 84 -12.57 0.14 -17.37
C LYS A 84 -11.08 0.45 -17.59
N LYS A 85 -10.18 -0.46 -17.18
CA LYS A 85 -8.73 -0.32 -17.42
C LYS A 85 -8.29 -0.76 -18.83
N ARG A 86 -9.14 -1.46 -19.60
CA ARG A 86 -8.82 -2.02 -20.94
C ARG A 86 -9.23 -1.12 -22.12
N GLN A 87 -9.93 -0.02 -21.87
CA GLN A 87 -10.42 0.91 -22.91
C GLN A 87 -9.72 2.27 -22.91
N ARG A 88 -8.50 2.36 -22.35
CA ARG A 88 -7.61 3.50 -22.54
C ARG A 88 -6.30 3.03 -23.15
#